data_AF-X7ZWY9-F1
#
_entry.id   AF-X7ZWY9-F1
#
_cell.length_a   1.000
_cell.length_b   1.000
_cell.length_c   1.000
_cell.angle_alpha   90.00
_cell.angle_beta   90.00
_cell.angle_gamma   90.00
#
_symmetry.space_group_name_H-M   'P 1'
#
loop_
_entity.id
_entity.type
_entity.pdbx_description
1 polymer ?
#
loop_
_entity_poly.entity_id
_entity_poly.type
_entity_poly.pdbx_seq_one_letter_code
_entity_poly.pdbx_strand_id
1 'polypeptide(L)'
;MLGSLSGQGNQLGKAVDSLAMLVDGLKARRRDISNGVAYANAAAASIADLLARARPPLKKVVHEADRTAGTVLADRDYFDNFLNTWPDAFQILNRQGLYGGFFSFYLCDIVLKVNGKGGQPVYIKLAGQSGGRCTPR
;
A
#
# COMPACT_ATOMS: atom_id res chain seq x y z
N MET A 1 49.13 66.38 11.82
CA MET A 1 47.69 66.16 12.05
C MET A 1 46.79 66.44 10.83
N LEU A 2 47.28 67.02 9.72
CA LEU A 2 46.46 67.31 8.51
C LEU A 2 46.31 66.12 7.54
N GLY A 3 47.21 65.13 7.61
CA GLY A 3 47.17 63.95 6.72
C GLY A 3 46.09 62.92 7.07
N SER A 4 45.64 62.85 8.33
CA SER A 4 44.58 61.91 8.72
C SER A 4 43.23 62.32 8.13
N LEU A 5 42.86 63.60 8.25
CA LEU A 5 41.60 64.16 7.72
C LEU A 5 41.48 64.01 6.19
N SER A 6 42.57 64.24 5.46
CA SER A 6 42.62 64.02 4.00
C SER A 6 42.54 62.54 3.62
N GLY A 7 43.21 61.66 4.38
CA GLY A 7 43.12 60.20 4.19
C GLY A 7 41.72 59.64 4.49
N GLN A 8 41.04 60.18 5.50
CA GLN A 8 39.68 59.81 5.89
C GLN A 8 38.64 60.30 4.88
N GLY A 9 38.82 61.49 4.29
CA GLY A 9 37.97 61.97 3.19
C GLY A 9 38.06 61.08 1.94
N ASN A 10 39.27 60.64 1.58
CA ASN A 10 39.47 59.72 0.45
C ASN A 10 38.90 58.32 0.71
N GLN A 11 39.00 57.80 1.94
CA GLN A 11 38.36 56.53 2.32
C GLN A 11 36.83 56.63 2.29
N LEU A 12 36.27 57.74 2.77
CA LEU A 12 34.83 57.99 2.75
C LEU A 12 34.30 58.07 1.31
N GLY A 13 34.99 58.80 0.42
CA GLY A 13 34.63 58.87 -1.00
C GLY A 13 34.63 57.49 -1.67
N LYS A 14 35.67 56.68 -1.45
CA LYS A 14 35.73 55.31 -1.96
C LYS A 14 34.59 54.41 -1.43
N ALA A 15 34.21 54.58 -0.17
CA ALA A 15 33.10 53.83 0.42
C ALA A 15 31.76 54.24 -0.21
N VAL A 16 31.54 55.53 -0.44
CA VAL A 16 30.34 56.06 -1.12
C VAL A 16 30.26 55.57 -2.56
N ASP A 17 31.36 55.62 -3.32
CA ASP A 17 31.41 55.11 -4.69
C ASP A 17 31.16 53.60 -4.75
N SER A 18 31.75 52.84 -3.81
CA SER A 18 31.53 51.39 -3.72
C SER A 18 30.07 51.06 -3.40
N LEU A 19 29.43 51.85 -2.53
CA LEU A 19 28.01 51.71 -2.21
C LEU A 19 27.14 52.07 -3.42
N ALA A 20 27.46 53.13 -4.15
CA ALA A 20 26.73 53.55 -5.35
C ALA A 20 26.80 52.48 -6.44
N MET A 21 27.99 51.93 -6.72
CA MET A 21 28.18 50.83 -7.66
C MET A 21 27.42 49.56 -7.24
N LEU A 22 27.39 49.25 -5.94
CA LEU A 22 26.63 48.12 -5.42
C LEU A 22 25.13 48.32 -5.65
N VAL A 23 24.59 49.50 -5.33
CA VAL A 23 23.17 49.84 -5.50
C VAL A 23 22.77 49.78 -6.97
N ASP A 24 23.60 50.31 -7.89
CA ASP A 24 23.33 50.22 -9.32
C ASP A 24 23.43 48.78 -9.85
N GLY A 25 24.41 48.00 -9.37
CA GLY A 25 24.50 46.57 -9.68
C GLY A 25 23.30 45.77 -9.18
N LEU A 26 22.78 46.09 -7.99
CA LEU A 26 21.58 45.48 -7.43
C LEU A 26 20.32 45.90 -8.20
N LYS A 27 20.24 47.17 -8.60
CA LYS A 27 19.13 47.70 -9.41
C LYS A 27 19.12 47.06 -10.80
N ALA A 28 20.29 46.89 -11.42
CA ALA A 28 20.44 46.22 -12.70
C ALA A 28 20.01 44.74 -12.63
N ARG A 29 20.36 44.04 -11.54
CA ARG A 29 20.05 42.61 -11.34
C ARG A 29 18.82 42.33 -10.49
N ARG A 30 18.01 43.35 -10.15
CA ARG A 30 16.84 43.19 -9.26
C ARG A 30 15.91 42.09 -9.76
N ARG A 31 15.69 42.03 -11.08
CA ARG A 31 14.79 41.05 -11.69
C ARG A 31 15.35 39.65 -11.57
N ASP A 32 16.65 39.45 -11.81
CA ASP A 32 17.28 38.13 -11.69
C ASP A 32 17.23 37.61 -10.26
N ILE A 33 17.50 38.49 -9.29
CA ILE A 33 17.41 38.16 -7.85
C ILE A 33 15.96 37.80 -7.48
N SER A 34 14.99 38.65 -7.85
CA SER A 34 13.57 38.39 -7.55
C SER A 34 13.07 37.10 -8.22
N ASN A 35 13.46 36.86 -9.48
CA ASN A 35 13.11 35.66 -10.21
C ASN A 35 13.75 34.42 -9.58
N GLY A 36 15.03 34.47 -9.22
CA GLY A 36 15.72 33.37 -8.56
C GLY A 36 15.05 32.96 -7.24
N VAL A 37 14.68 33.94 -6.41
CA VAL A 37 13.92 33.70 -5.17
C VAL A 37 12.54 33.12 -5.46
N ALA A 38 11.83 33.66 -6.46
CA ALA A 38 10.51 33.16 -6.84
C ALA A 38 10.56 31.71 -7.34
N TYR A 39 11.54 31.36 -8.17
CA TYR A 39 11.74 29.99 -8.65
C TYR A 39 12.14 29.03 -7.52
N ALA A 40 13.02 29.45 -6.62
CA ALA A 40 13.38 28.65 -5.45
C ALA A 40 12.14 28.37 -4.57
N ASN A 41 11.31 29.39 -4.35
CA ASN A 41 10.06 29.25 -3.60
C ASN A 41 9.08 28.30 -4.31
N ALA A 42 8.94 28.42 -5.64
CA ALA A 42 8.08 27.54 -6.43
C ALA A 42 8.56 26.08 -6.40
N ALA A 43 9.87 25.84 -6.47
CA ALA A 43 10.46 24.51 -6.36
C ALA A 43 10.26 23.91 -4.95
N ALA A 44 10.44 24.72 -3.90
CA ALA A 44 10.16 24.27 -2.53
C ALA A 44 8.67 23.92 -2.35
N ALA A 45 7.76 24.73 -2.91
CA ALA A 45 6.34 24.49 -2.86
C ALA A 45 5.93 23.22 -3.61
N SER A 46 6.54 22.91 -4.76
CA SER A 46 6.24 21.69 -5.51
C SER A 46 6.67 20.43 -4.78
N ILE A 47 7.83 20.45 -4.11
CA ILE A 47 8.30 19.34 -3.26
C ILE A 47 7.37 19.18 -2.05
N ALA A 48 6.97 20.28 -1.42
CA ALA A 48 6.06 20.26 -0.28
C ALA A 48 4.68 19.68 -0.67
N ASP A 49 4.14 20.08 -1.83
CA ASP A 49 2.88 19.56 -2.36
C ASP A 49 3.00 18.06 -2.71
N LEU A 50 4.09 17.64 -3.33
CA LEU A 50 4.36 16.22 -3.59
C LEU A 50 4.36 15.41 -2.29
N LEU A 51 5.04 15.89 -1.26
CA LEU A 51 5.09 15.23 0.04
C LEU A 51 3.72 15.22 0.73
N ALA A 52 2.97 16.33 0.64
CA ALA A 52 1.62 16.44 1.18
C ALA A 52 0.66 15.44 0.53
N ARG A 53 0.81 15.18 -0.77
CA ARG A 53 0.02 14.18 -1.52
C ARG A 53 0.49 12.74 -1.27
N ALA A 54 1.79 12.51 -1.14
CA ALA A 54 2.35 11.17 -0.98
C ALA A 54 2.18 10.60 0.44
N ARG A 55 2.22 11.45 1.47
CA ARG A 55 2.22 10.99 2.88
C ARG A 55 0.91 10.29 3.30
N PRO A 56 -0.30 10.78 2.97
CA PRO A 56 -1.55 10.12 3.35
C PRO A 56 -1.72 8.69 2.80
N PRO A 57 -1.54 8.41 1.48
CA PRO A 57 -1.69 7.05 0.97
C PRO A 57 -0.63 6.11 1.55
N LEU A 58 0.62 6.56 1.75
CA LEU A 58 1.66 5.76 2.39
C LEU A 58 1.28 5.38 3.83
N LYS A 59 0.80 6.34 4.62
CA LYS A 59 0.34 6.07 5.99
C LYS A 59 -0.79 5.04 6.01
N LYS A 60 -1.73 5.13 5.07
CA LYS A 60 -2.82 4.17 4.95
C LYS A 60 -2.31 2.77 4.59
N VAL A 61 -1.42 2.66 3.60
CA VAL A 61 -0.84 1.37 3.19
C VAL A 61 -0.12 0.71 4.36
N VAL A 62 0.72 1.45 5.09
CA VAL A 62 1.44 0.92 6.26
C VAL A 62 0.46 0.45 7.34
N HIS A 63 -0.56 1.24 7.65
CA HIS A 63 -1.57 0.87 8.64
C HIS A 63 -2.35 -0.39 8.25
N GLU A 64 -2.83 -0.48 7.01
CA GLU A 64 -3.61 -1.64 6.57
C GLU A 64 -2.74 -2.89 6.41
N ALA A 65 -1.47 -2.74 6.01
CA ALA A 65 -0.52 -3.85 5.96
C ALA A 65 -0.26 -4.40 7.36
N ASP A 66 -0.01 -3.53 8.35
CA ASP A 66 0.19 -3.91 9.75
C ASP A 66 -1.06 -4.60 10.32
N ARG A 67 -2.26 -4.04 10.09
CA ARG A 67 -3.53 -4.65 10.50
C ARG A 67 -3.74 -6.04 9.89
N THR A 68 -3.45 -6.19 8.60
CA THR A 68 -3.60 -7.47 7.89
C THR A 68 -2.62 -8.49 8.41
N ALA A 69 -1.34 -8.13 8.54
CA ALA A 69 -0.31 -8.99 9.09
C ALA A 69 -0.63 -9.41 10.53
N GLY A 70 -1.09 -8.48 11.37
CA GLY A 70 -1.52 -8.78 12.74
C GLY A 70 -2.70 -9.76 12.79
N THR A 71 -3.68 -9.62 11.88
CA THR A 71 -4.81 -10.56 11.79
C THR A 71 -4.34 -11.96 11.39
N VAL A 72 -3.46 -12.06 10.38
CA VAL A 72 -2.91 -13.35 9.94
C VAL A 72 -2.08 -14.01 11.04
N LEU A 73 -1.28 -13.24 11.76
CA LEU A 73 -0.44 -13.74 12.85
C LEU A 73 -1.26 -14.19 14.07
N ALA A 74 -2.40 -13.54 14.36
CA ALA A 74 -3.28 -13.94 15.46
C ALA A 74 -3.87 -15.33 15.25
N ASP A 75 -4.20 -15.69 14.00
CA ASP A 75 -4.75 -17.00 13.61
C ASP A 75 -3.77 -17.82 12.77
N ARG A 76 -2.47 -17.73 13.11
CA ARG A 76 -1.39 -18.32 12.32
C ARG A 76 -1.59 -19.81 12.02
N ASP A 77 -1.92 -20.61 13.04
CA ASP A 77 -2.05 -22.06 12.87
C ASP A 77 -3.19 -22.41 11.89
N TYR A 78 -4.29 -21.66 11.94
CA TYR A 78 -5.39 -21.79 10.99
C TYR A 78 -4.97 -21.39 9.58
N PHE A 79 -4.28 -20.24 9.44
CA PHE A 79 -3.83 -19.74 8.14
C PHE A 79 -2.78 -20.66 7.50
N ASP A 80 -1.84 -21.18 8.28
CA ASP A 80 -0.84 -22.15 7.84
C ASP A 80 -1.53 -23.45 7.38
N ASN A 81 -2.49 -23.98 8.15
CA ASN A 81 -3.27 -25.14 7.74
C ASN A 81 -4.11 -24.88 6.47
N PHE A 82 -4.72 -23.69 6.36
CA PHE A 82 -5.44 -23.28 5.16
C PHE A 82 -4.52 -23.30 3.94
N LEU A 83 -3.35 -22.66 4.00
CA LEU A 83 -2.39 -22.66 2.89
C LEU A 83 -1.91 -24.06 2.52
N ASN A 84 -1.70 -24.95 3.49
CA ASN A 84 -1.30 -26.33 3.24
C ASN A 84 -2.40 -27.18 2.58
N THR A 85 -3.67 -26.92 2.90
CA THR A 85 -4.82 -27.70 2.41
C THR A 85 -5.48 -27.09 1.16
N TRP A 86 -5.20 -25.83 0.87
CA TRP A 86 -5.79 -25.08 -0.23
C TRP A 86 -5.56 -25.71 -1.62
N PRO A 87 -4.34 -26.19 -1.97
CA PRO A 87 -4.11 -26.83 -3.26
C PRO A 87 -4.98 -28.07 -3.49
N ASP A 88 -5.13 -28.92 -2.46
CA ASP A 88 -5.93 -30.14 -2.55
C ASP A 88 -7.42 -29.81 -2.76
N ALA A 89 -7.94 -28.82 -2.04
CA ALA A 89 -9.31 -28.33 -2.22
C ALA A 89 -9.54 -27.80 -3.64
N PHE A 90 -8.59 -27.04 -4.19
CA PHE A 90 -8.67 -26.51 -5.56
C PHE A 90 -8.55 -27.61 -6.62
N GLN A 91 -7.75 -28.65 -6.40
CA GLN A 91 -7.70 -29.81 -7.30
C GLN A 91 -9.04 -30.55 -7.33
N ILE A 92 -9.68 -30.76 -6.18
CA ILE A 92 -11.00 -31.39 -6.10
C ILE A 92 -12.02 -30.52 -6.86
N LEU A 93 -12.03 -29.20 -6.63
CA LEU A 93 -12.93 -28.28 -7.33
C LEU A 93 -12.70 -28.29 -8.84
N ASN A 94 -11.44 -28.24 -9.29
CA ASN A 94 -11.09 -28.29 -10.70
C ASN A 94 -11.60 -29.59 -11.36
N ARG A 95 -11.42 -30.74 -10.68
CA ARG A 95 -11.93 -32.03 -11.16
C ARG A 95 -13.44 -32.04 -11.33
N GLN A 96 -14.18 -31.38 -10.44
CA GLN A 96 -15.63 -31.28 -10.56
C GLN A 96 -16.06 -30.30 -11.67
N GLY A 97 -15.25 -29.27 -11.95
CA GLY A 97 -15.45 -28.30 -13.02
C GLY A 97 -15.03 -28.77 -14.42
N LEU A 98 -14.42 -29.96 -14.55
CA LEU A 98 -14.02 -30.54 -15.85
C LEU A 98 -15.21 -30.72 -16.81
N TYR A 99 -16.44 -30.79 -16.30
CA TYR A 99 -17.65 -30.99 -17.09
C TYR A 99 -18.32 -29.69 -17.57
N GLY A 100 -17.66 -28.52 -17.43
CA GLY A 100 -18.18 -27.22 -17.88
C GLY A 100 -18.87 -26.42 -16.76
N GLY A 101 -19.80 -25.53 -17.11
CA GLY A 101 -20.45 -24.58 -16.19
C GLY A 101 -21.31 -25.17 -15.06
N PHE A 102 -21.22 -26.49 -14.82
CA PHE A 102 -22.01 -27.21 -13.82
C PHE A 102 -21.18 -28.33 -13.19
N PHE A 103 -21.31 -28.49 -11.86
CA PHE A 103 -20.75 -29.63 -11.15
C PHE A 103 -21.63 -30.87 -11.38
N SER A 104 -21.08 -31.90 -12.03
CA SER A 104 -21.81 -33.13 -12.33
C SER A 104 -21.68 -34.16 -11.19
N PHE A 105 -22.29 -33.88 -10.04
CA PHE A 105 -22.39 -34.86 -8.95
C PHE A 105 -23.71 -35.65 -9.04
N TYR A 106 -23.64 -36.97 -8.84
CA TYR A 106 -24.81 -37.83 -8.75
C TYR A 106 -24.87 -38.45 -7.36
N LEU A 107 -25.93 -38.19 -6.62
CA LEU A 107 -26.12 -38.70 -5.25
C LEU A 107 -26.75 -40.09 -5.32
N CYS A 108 -25.94 -41.12 -5.11
CA CYS A 108 -26.44 -42.49 -5.06
C CYS A 108 -27.18 -42.81 -3.77
N ASP A 109 -26.63 -42.35 -2.64
CA ASP A 109 -27.20 -42.54 -1.32
C ASP A 109 -27.01 -41.28 -0.46
N ILE A 110 -28.02 -40.96 0.34
CA ILE A 110 -27.98 -39.93 1.37
C ILE A 110 -28.15 -40.64 2.70
N VAL A 111 -27.12 -40.57 3.54
CA VAL A 111 -27.09 -41.24 4.84
C VAL A 111 -26.84 -40.22 5.93
N LEU A 112 -27.68 -40.22 6.95
CA LEU A 112 -27.53 -39.39 8.14
C LEU A 112 -26.83 -40.20 9.23
N LYS A 113 -25.66 -39.72 9.65
CA LYS A 113 -24.94 -40.27 10.80
C LYS A 113 -25.39 -39.55 12.07
N VAL A 114 -25.99 -40.29 12.99
CA VAL A 114 -26.40 -39.80 14.32
C VAL A 114 -25.70 -40.60 15.41
N ASN A 115 -25.52 -39.99 16.58
CA ASN A 115 -25.04 -40.74 17.74
C ASN A 115 -26.22 -41.46 18.39
N GLY A 116 -26.19 -42.79 18.38
CA GLY A 116 -27.19 -43.63 19.02
C GLY A 116 -27.04 -43.64 20.55
N LYS A 117 -27.94 -44.38 21.21
CA LYS A 117 -27.90 -44.57 22.66
C LYS A 117 -26.58 -45.25 23.05
N GLY A 118 -25.74 -44.54 23.82
CA GLY A 118 -24.40 -45.01 24.21
C GLY A 118 -23.25 -44.44 23.39
N GLY A 119 -23.48 -43.43 22.52
CA GLY A 119 -22.42 -42.75 21.76
C GLY A 119 -21.92 -43.48 20.52
N GLN A 120 -22.50 -44.65 20.21
CA GLN A 120 -22.17 -45.41 19.02
C GLN A 120 -22.78 -44.76 17.77
N PRO A 121 -22.05 -44.65 16.65
CA PRO A 121 -22.57 -44.07 15.43
C PRO A 121 -23.64 -44.97 14.80
N VAL A 122 -24.82 -44.42 14.57
CA VAL A 122 -25.94 -45.05 13.85
C VAL A 122 -26.10 -44.34 12.51
N TYR A 123 -26.24 -45.10 11.43
CA TYR A 123 -26.40 -44.59 10.07
C TYR A 123 -27.82 -44.83 9.58
N ILE A 124 -28.56 -43.74 9.36
CA ILE A 124 -29.95 -43.76 8.88
C ILE A 124 -29.94 -43.41 7.41
N LYS A 125 -30.36 -44.34 6.54
CA LYS A 125 -30.49 -44.08 5.10
C LYS A 125 -31.72 -43.22 4.84
N LEU A 126 -31.53 -42.01 4.33
CA LEU A 126 -32.60 -41.05 4.03
C LEU A 126 -33.16 -41.22 2.62
N ALA A 127 -32.27 -41.40 1.64
CA ALA A 127 -32.63 -41.61 0.25
C ALA A 127 -31.56 -42.47 -0.43
N GLY A 128 -31.94 -43.22 -1.46
CA GLY A 128 -30.99 -44.00 -2.24
C GLY A 128 -31.57 -44.54 -3.53
N GLN A 129 -30.72 -44.69 -4.53
CA GLN A 129 -31.05 -45.33 -5.81
C GLN A 129 -30.29 -46.65 -5.94
N SER A 130 -31.01 -47.75 -6.18
CA SER A 130 -30.45 -49.09 -6.32
C SER A 130 -30.26 -49.57 -7.77
N GLY A 131 -30.55 -48.72 -8.76
CA GLY A 131 -30.44 -49.04 -10.19
C GLY A 131 -29.82 -47.89 -11.00
N GLY A 132 -29.60 -48.11 -12.30
CA GLY A 132 -28.99 -47.11 -13.18
C GLY A 132 -27.53 -46.85 -12.83
N ARG A 133 -27.14 -45.57 -12.65
CA ARG A 133 -25.77 -45.17 -12.33
C ARG A 133 -25.28 -45.66 -10.95
N CYS A 134 -26.20 -46.04 -10.07
CA CYS A 134 -25.90 -46.48 -8.70
C CYS A 134 -26.12 -47.97 -8.49
N THR A 135 -26.20 -48.74 -9.58
CA THR A 135 -26.26 -50.20 -9.51
C THR A 135 -25.00 -50.71 -8.80
N PRO A 136 -25.12 -51.46 -7.67
CA PRO A 136 -23.96 -51.99 -6.96
C PRO A 136 -23.10 -52.88 -7.87
N ARG A 137 -21.77 -52.74 -7.77
CA ARG A 137 -20.82 -53.66 -8.41
C ARG A 137 -20.22 -54.59 -7.38
#